data_AF-S0F793-F1
#
_entry.id   AF-S0F793-F1
#
_cell.length_a   1.000
_cell.length_b   1.000
_cell.length_c   1.000
_cell.angle_alpha   90.00
_cell.angle_beta   90.00
_cell.angle_gamma   90.00
#
_symmetry.space_group_name_H-M   'P 1'
#
loop_
_entity.id
_entity.type
_entity.pdbx_description
1 polymer ?
#
loop_
_entity_poly.entity_id
_entity_poly.type
_entity_poly.pdbx_seq_one_letter_code
_entity_poly.pdbx_strand_id
1 'polypeptide(L)'
;MEQTLLLLSIFRLMHPRALIPSTTALATLAPNGRERGILAGANVVMPNLSPSGERSKYALYDNKASMGAEAAEGLALLDQRLKSIGYVIDKSRGDYK
;
A
#
# COMPACT_ATOMS: atom_id res chain seq x y z
N MET A 1 -6.56 -6.16 11.93
CA MET A 1 -5.59 -5.12 11.50
C MET A 1 -4.41 -5.00 12.46
N GLU A 2 -4.61 -4.89 13.78
CA GLU A 2 -3.50 -4.74 14.75
C GLU A 2 -2.45 -5.86 14.66
N GLN A 3 -2.88 -7.12 14.66
CA GLN A 3 -1.98 -8.27 14.48
C GLN A 3 -1.21 -8.19 13.15
N THR A 4 -1.86 -7.74 12.08
CA THR A 4 -1.20 -7.56 10.77
C THR A 4 -0.11 -6.49 10.83
N LEU A 5 -0.37 -5.36 11.49
CA LEU A 5 0.62 -4.29 11.65
C LEU A 5 1.78 -4.74 12.55
N LEU A 6 1.49 -5.47 13.63
CA LEU A 6 2.52 -6.06 14.49
C LEU A 6 3.44 -7.00 13.68
N LEU A 7 2.86 -7.86 12.85
CA LEU A 7 3.65 -8.76 11.98
C LEU A 7 4.50 -7.97 10.97
N LEU A 8 3.99 -6.87 10.39
CA LEU A 8 4.80 -6.01 9.52
C LEU A 8 6.02 -5.44 10.26
N SER A 9 5.83 -4.98 11.50
CA SER A 9 6.93 -4.46 12.33
C SER A 9 7.95 -5.54 12.66
N ILE A 10 7.49 -6.74 13.03
CA ILE A 10 8.37 -7.90 13.28
C ILE A 10 9.16 -8.24 12.01
N PHE A 11 8.51 -8.33 10.85
CA PHE A 11 9.19 -8.64 9.60
C PHE A 11 10.19 -7.57 9.17
N ARG A 12 9.92 -6.28 9.44
CA ARG A 12 10.91 -5.22 9.21
C ARG A 12 12.16 -5.43 10.07
N LEU A 13 11.99 -5.80 11.34
CA LEU A 13 13.13 -6.08 12.23
C LEU A 13 13.92 -7.32 11.80
N MET A 14 13.22 -8.40 11.43
CA MET A 14 13.84 -9.65 10.98
C MET A 14 14.50 -9.52 9.60
N HIS A 15 13.94 -8.70 8.72
CA HIS A 15 14.37 -8.54 7.34
C HIS A 15 14.56 -7.05 6.99
N PRO A 16 15.60 -6.39 7.53
CA PRO A 16 15.78 -4.95 7.39
C PRO A 16 15.83 -4.44 5.95
N ARG A 17 16.28 -5.28 5.00
CA ARG A 17 16.45 -4.95 3.58
C ARG A 17 15.29 -5.41 2.69
N ALA A 18 14.30 -6.10 3.24
CA ALA A 18 13.19 -6.61 2.44
C ALA A 18 12.28 -5.47 1.95
N LEU A 19 11.75 -5.68 0.75
CA LEU A 19 10.65 -4.91 0.17
C LEU A 19 9.35 -5.49 0.72
N ILE A 20 8.72 -4.75 1.62
CA ILE A 20 7.52 -5.17 2.32
C ILE A 20 6.37 -4.27 1.85
N PRO A 21 5.35 -4.82 1.17
CA PRO A 21 4.24 -4.03 0.68
C PRO A 21 3.23 -3.69 1.78
N SER A 22 2.79 -2.43 1.80
CA SER A 22 1.55 -2.05 2.45
C SER A 22 0.39 -2.30 1.49
N THR A 23 -0.24 -3.46 1.61
CA THR A 23 -1.18 -4.00 0.63
C THR A 23 -2.50 -3.23 0.57
N THR A 24 -3.21 -3.35 -0.56
CA THR A 24 -4.57 -2.83 -0.76
C THR A 24 -5.57 -3.33 0.30
N ALA A 25 -5.34 -4.53 0.86
CA ALA A 25 -6.21 -5.07 1.91
C ALA A 25 -6.22 -4.20 3.18
N LEU A 26 -5.09 -3.60 3.54
CA LEU A 26 -5.05 -2.63 4.65
C LEU A 26 -5.89 -1.40 4.34
N ALA A 27 -5.80 -0.88 3.10
CA ALA A 27 -6.61 0.26 2.65
C ALA A 27 -8.11 -0.06 2.58
N THR A 28 -8.48 -1.32 2.34
CA THR A 28 -9.87 -1.79 2.44
C THR A 28 -10.36 -1.84 3.90
N LEU A 29 -9.52 -2.29 4.83
CA LEU A 29 -9.89 -2.41 6.24
C LEU A 29 -10.04 -1.07 6.97
N ALA A 30 -9.31 -0.04 6.55
CA ALA A 30 -9.40 1.29 7.13
C ALA A 30 -9.01 2.39 6.13
N PRO A 31 -9.63 3.58 6.20
CA PRO A 31 -9.30 4.70 5.32
C PRO A 31 -7.80 5.02 5.30
N ASN A 32 -7.12 4.96 6.45
CA ASN A 32 -5.68 5.22 6.61
C ASN A 32 -4.83 3.93 6.73
N GLY A 33 -5.37 2.77 6.35
CA GLY A 33 -4.71 1.49 6.59
C GLY A 33 -3.39 1.35 5.83
N ARG A 34 -3.27 1.96 4.65
CA ARG A 34 -2.01 1.96 3.90
C ARG A 34 -0.90 2.72 4.62
N GLU A 35 -1.20 3.93 5.11
CA GLU A 35 -0.28 4.74 5.89
C GLU A 35 0.15 4.02 7.15
N ARG A 36 -0.79 3.37 7.84
CA ARG A 36 -0.48 2.55 9.01
C ARG A 36 0.45 1.40 8.67
N GLY A 37 0.29 0.76 7.51
CA GLY A 37 1.21 -0.26 7.02
C GLY A 37 2.63 0.27 6.79
N ILE A 38 2.77 1.43 6.15
CA ILE A 38 4.06 2.11 5.95
C ILE A 38 4.71 2.46 7.29
N LEU A 39 3.96 3.10 8.19
CA LEU A 39 4.43 3.45 9.54
C LEU A 39 4.78 2.23 10.39
N ALA A 40 4.20 1.05 10.09
CA ALA A 40 4.53 -0.21 10.75
C ALA A 40 5.77 -0.91 10.16
N GLY A 41 6.41 -0.36 9.14
CA GLY A 41 7.65 -0.89 8.56
C GLY A 41 7.54 -1.36 7.10
N ALA A 42 6.38 -1.26 6.46
CA ALA A 42 6.29 -1.47 5.02
C ALA A 42 6.97 -0.33 4.24
N ASN A 43 7.50 -0.62 3.05
CA ASN A 43 8.21 0.34 2.21
C ASN A 43 7.84 0.24 0.72
N VAL A 44 6.79 -0.52 0.38
CA VAL A 44 6.26 -0.62 -0.99
C VAL A 44 4.76 -0.32 -0.98
N VAL A 45 4.30 0.40 -2.00
CA VAL A 45 2.87 0.59 -2.31
C VAL A 45 2.59 0.06 -3.70
N MET A 46 1.41 -0.52 -3.91
CA MET A 46 1.05 -1.22 -5.15
C MET A 46 -0.24 -0.61 -5.71
N PRO A 47 -0.16 0.44 -6.56
CA PRO A 47 -1.34 1.01 -7.19
C PRO A 47 -1.98 0.02 -8.17
N ASN A 48 -3.31 0.01 -8.24
CA ASN A 48 -4.08 -0.79 -9.18
C ASN A 48 -4.08 -0.15 -10.58
N LEU A 49 -3.35 -0.80 -11.50
CA LEU A 49 -3.24 -0.38 -12.90
C LEU A 49 -4.30 -1.02 -13.81
N SER A 50 -5.19 -1.87 -13.29
CA SER A 50 -6.24 -2.47 -14.10
C SER A 50 -7.19 -1.40 -14.67
N PRO A 51 -7.63 -1.55 -15.94
CA PRO A 51 -8.64 -0.68 -16.54
C PRO A 51 -9.90 -0.63 -15.68
N SER A 52 -10.53 0.54 -15.57
CA SER A 52 -11.69 0.77 -14.67
C SER A 52 -12.82 -0.24 -14.86
N GLY A 53 -13.19 -0.54 -16.10
CA GLY A 53 -14.24 -1.52 -16.43
C GLY A 53 -13.89 -2.98 -16.10
N GLU A 54 -12.62 -3.28 -15.85
CA GLU A 54 -12.13 -4.63 -15.56
C GLU A 54 -11.86 -4.85 -14.07
N ARG A 55 -11.78 -3.79 -13.25
CA ARG A 55 -11.43 -3.89 -11.83
C ARG A 55 -12.39 -4.75 -11.02
N SER A 56 -13.69 -4.67 -11.31
CA SER A 56 -14.73 -5.45 -10.64
C SER A 56 -14.61 -6.94 -10.92
N LYS A 57 -14.03 -7.34 -12.07
CA LYS A 57 -13.81 -8.75 -12.41
C LYS A 57 -12.71 -9.39 -11.57
N TYR A 58 -11.91 -8.59 -10.85
CA TYR A 58 -10.83 -9.06 -9.98
C TYR A 58 -11.06 -8.69 -8.50
N ALA A 59 -12.18 -9.15 -7.97
CA ALA A 59 -12.59 -9.01 -6.57
C ALA A 59 -12.15 -10.25 -5.75
N LEU A 60 -10.96 -10.18 -5.16
CA LEU A 60 -10.43 -11.25 -4.29
C LEU A 60 -11.10 -11.30 -2.91
N TYR A 61 -11.71 -10.19 -2.50
CA TYR A 61 -12.41 -10.03 -1.23
C TYR A 61 -13.44 -8.91 -1.36
N ASP A 62 -14.46 -8.95 -0.52
CA ASP A 62 -15.51 -7.94 -0.49
C ASP A 62 -14.94 -6.55 -0.22
N ASN A 63 -15.53 -5.54 -0.89
CA ASN A 63 -15.15 -4.14 -0.74
C ASN A 63 -13.66 -3.85 -1.01
N LYS A 64 -13.02 -4.65 -1.88
CA LYS A 64 -11.66 -4.39 -2.34
C LYS A 64 -11.55 -2.96 -2.87
N ALA A 65 -10.65 -2.18 -2.27
CA ALA A 65 -10.38 -0.81 -2.64
C ALA A 65 -9.90 -0.79 -4.09
N SER A 66 -10.75 -0.29 -4.98
CA SER A 66 -10.56 -0.36 -6.43
C SER A 66 -10.84 0.97 -7.13
N MET A 67 -11.21 2.00 -6.38
CA MET A 67 -11.48 3.36 -6.85
C MET A 67 -10.75 4.41 -5.99
N GLY A 68 -10.44 5.58 -6.56
CA GLY A 68 -9.72 6.67 -5.87
C GLY A 68 -8.19 6.56 -5.95
N ALA A 69 -7.50 6.71 -4.80
CA ALA A 69 -6.02 6.69 -4.65
C ALA A 69 -5.31 5.41 -5.13
N GLU A 70 -6.05 4.46 -5.67
CA GLU A 70 -5.61 3.18 -6.22
C GLU A 70 -5.52 3.20 -7.76
N ALA A 71 -6.13 4.17 -8.46
CA ALA A 71 -6.04 4.30 -9.93
C ALA A 71 -4.77 5.07 -10.38
N ALA A 72 -4.44 5.08 -11.67
CA ALA A 72 -3.37 5.94 -12.21
C ALA A 72 -3.58 7.45 -11.91
N GLU A 73 -4.83 7.90 -11.85
CA GLU A 73 -5.22 9.24 -11.35
C GLU A 73 -5.00 9.39 -9.83
N GLY A 74 -5.01 8.26 -9.11
CA GLY A 74 -4.76 8.15 -7.68
C GLY A 74 -3.29 8.24 -7.28
N LEU A 75 -2.33 8.24 -8.21
CA LEU A 75 -0.91 8.40 -7.90
C LEU A 75 -0.60 9.76 -7.25
N ALA A 76 -1.24 10.83 -7.71
CA ALA A 76 -1.08 12.16 -7.11
C ALA A 76 -1.65 12.19 -5.68
N LEU A 77 -2.83 11.60 -5.47
CA LEU A 77 -3.44 11.48 -4.15
C LEU A 77 -2.63 10.56 -3.22
N LEU A 78 -2.07 9.47 -3.76
CA LEU A 78 -1.18 8.56 -3.02
C LEU A 78 0.09 9.29 -2.57
N ASP A 79 0.69 10.07 -3.46
CA ASP A 79 1.86 10.89 -3.15
C ASP A 79 1.55 11.91 -2.05
N GLN A 80 0.40 12.60 -2.13
CA GLN A 80 -0.04 13.53 -1.08
C GLN A 80 -0.25 12.83 0.27
N ARG A 81 -0.86 11.63 0.27
CA ARG A 81 -1.12 10.85 1.48
C ARG A 81 0.16 10.30 2.13
N LEU A 82 1.15 9.91 1.33
CA LEU A 82 2.45 9.49 1.87
C LEU A 82 3.27 10.68 2.36
N LYS A 83 3.18 11.83 1.69
CA LYS A 83 3.80 13.08 2.16
C LYS A 83 3.24 13.52 3.51
N SER A 84 1.94 13.36 3.76
CA SER A 84 1.33 13.75 5.04
C SER A 84 1.81 12.91 6.23
N ILE A 85 2.41 11.74 6.00
CA ILE A 85 3.07 10.92 7.02
C ILE A 85 4.60 10.97 6.95
N GLY A 86 5.18 11.89 6.17
CA GLY A 86 6.63 12.13 6.11
C GLY A 86 7.40 11.26 5.11
N TYR A 87 6.72 10.62 4.15
CA TYR A 87 7.35 9.75 3.14
C TYR A 87 7.16 10.32 1.72
N VAL A 88 8.07 9.96 0.81
CA VAL A 88 8.00 10.30 -0.61
C VAL A 88 8.08 9.02 -1.43
N ILE A 89 7.33 8.96 -2.53
CA ILE A 89 7.36 7.81 -3.44
C ILE A 89 8.60 7.90 -4.32
N ASP A 90 9.47 6.90 -4.21
CA ASP A 90 10.46 6.63 -5.24
C ASP A 90 9.82 5.83 -6.39
N LYS A 91 9.99 6.34 -7.62
CA LYS A 91 9.50 5.71 -8.85
C LYS A 91 10.62 4.97 -9.60
N SER A 92 11.84 5.00 -9.06
CA SER A 92 12.95 4.21 -9.57
C SER A 92 12.65 2.71 -9.41
N ARG A 93 13.44 1.90 -10.09
CA ARG A 93 13.34 0.45 -9.95
C ARG A 93 13.76 0.05 -8.53
N GLY A 94 12.82 -0.44 -7.73
CA GLY A 94 13.05 -0.88 -6.36
C GLY A 94 13.74 -2.23 -6.28
N ASP A 95 15.02 -2.32 -6.64
CA ASP A 95 15.82 -3.52 -6.43
C ASP A 95 16.33 -3.56 -4.96
N TYR A 96 16.28 -4.73 -4.31
CA TYR A 96 16.86 -4.93 -2.98
C TYR A 96 18.24 -5.59 -3.09
N LYS A 97 19.16 -5.22 -2.20
CA LYS A 97 20.48 -5.87 -2.03
C LYS A 97 20.56 -6.56 -0.70
#